data_AF-A0AAU1H1J1-F1
#
_entry.id   AF-A0AAU1H1J1-F1
#
_cell.length_a   1.000
_cell.length_b   1.000
_cell.length_c   1.000
_cell.angle_alpha   90.00
_cell.angle_beta   90.00
_cell.angle_gamma   90.00
#
_symmetry.space_group_name_H-M   'P 1'
#
loop_
_entity.id
_entity.type
_entity.pdbx_description
1 polymer ?
#
loop_
_entity_poly.entity_id
_entity_poly.type
_entity_poly.pdbx_seq_one_letter_code
_entity_poly.pdbx_strand_id
1 'polypeptide(L)'
;MTASVAAAPGGTAGAALSVLPVVLRRALGWADAHRAGFVLPEDVLEPHTEVNRTLKPLGELAQLCSTISRSTAPHTPEHATANDLITFAWDQVRAGDLLLELLRGEPFAAYPYEIYAAFAGFGLRNECFERLAGTLSATRGWAHTEQHANRELGLINSERRVGTAPHTDAGDVLARTWLGGLSEPWMFEGPSGYALTHTVFHITDWCCVPERMPADIDAYLRAWLPPWIDGCLESRQWDLTGELLAVAAALPGPPPTDLLDAAWPALAIAQAPSGAVPETGPTASPAETAQAASSGGADPDPYPFLACYHSTLVTAFAAALSLKRLTTHPAETAAADTGAAV
;
A
#
# COMPACT_ATOMS: atom_id res chain seq x y z
N MET A 1 -32.50 -13.90 33.65
CA MET A 1 -31.17 -13.25 33.75
C MET A 1 -30.85 -12.69 32.38
N THR A 2 -31.11 -11.41 32.19
CA THR A 2 -30.82 -10.65 30.97
C THR A 2 -29.37 -10.19 31.03
N ALA A 3 -28.52 -10.75 30.17
CA ALA A 3 -27.14 -10.29 30.04
C ALA A 3 -27.13 -8.98 29.25
N SER A 4 -26.71 -7.91 29.92
CA SER A 4 -26.44 -6.61 29.33
C SER A 4 -25.23 -6.73 28.40
N VAL A 5 -25.44 -6.49 27.10
CA VAL A 5 -24.35 -6.27 26.15
C VAL A 5 -23.72 -4.93 26.49
N ALA A 6 -22.48 -4.95 26.94
CA ALA A 6 -21.71 -3.73 27.16
C ALA A 6 -21.40 -3.08 25.80
N ALA A 7 -21.77 -1.82 25.65
CA ALA A 7 -21.38 -1.00 24.51
C ALA A 7 -19.86 -0.84 24.50
N ALA A 8 -19.24 -1.05 23.32
CA ALA A 8 -17.84 -0.73 23.09
C ALA A 8 -17.59 0.77 23.38
N PRO A 9 -16.42 1.16 23.90
CA PRO A 9 -16.12 2.57 24.16
C PRO A 9 -16.20 3.35 22.86
N GLY A 10 -17.10 4.35 22.83
CA GLY A 10 -17.37 5.15 21.63
C GLY A 10 -16.11 5.84 21.13
N GLY A 11 -15.73 5.52 19.89
CA GLY A 11 -14.75 6.30 19.14
C GLY A 11 -15.17 7.76 19.09
N THR A 12 -14.21 8.67 19.25
CA THR A 12 -14.49 10.10 19.10
C THR A 12 -14.65 10.39 17.62
N ALA A 13 -15.87 10.75 17.20
CA ALA A 13 -16.15 11.09 15.81
C ALA A 13 -15.16 12.15 15.30
N GLY A 14 -14.49 11.87 14.18
CA GLY A 14 -13.48 12.74 13.58
C GLY A 14 -12.06 12.58 14.14
N ALA A 15 -11.80 11.59 15.00
CA ALA A 15 -10.47 11.28 15.51
C ALA A 15 -9.48 10.99 14.37
N ALA A 16 -9.89 10.26 13.33
CA ALA A 16 -9.06 9.96 12.17
C ALA A 16 -8.58 11.23 11.46
N LEU A 17 -9.51 12.15 11.16
CA LEU A 17 -9.20 13.43 10.50
C LEU A 17 -8.21 14.28 11.30
N SER A 18 -8.21 14.17 12.62
CA SER A 18 -7.30 14.93 13.48
C SER A 18 -5.83 14.47 13.41
N VAL A 19 -5.58 13.19 13.14
CA VAL A 19 -4.22 12.60 13.15
C VAL A 19 -3.66 12.38 11.74
N LEU A 20 -4.53 12.07 10.77
CA LEU A 20 -4.16 11.68 9.41
C LEU A 20 -3.17 12.64 8.71
N PRO A 21 -3.35 13.99 8.74
CA PRO A 21 -2.41 14.90 8.07
C PRO A 21 -1.00 14.84 8.64
N VAL A 22 -0.87 14.66 9.96
CA VAL A 22 0.44 14.57 10.63
C VAL A 22 1.09 13.22 10.34
N VAL A 23 0.31 12.13 10.39
CA VAL A 23 0.80 10.78 10.09
C VAL A 23 1.35 10.69 8.68
N LEU A 24 0.60 11.18 7.69
CA LEU A 24 1.03 11.23 6.28
C LEU A 24 2.35 12.00 6.13
N ARG A 25 2.40 13.21 6.67
CA ARG A 25 3.58 14.09 6.53
C ARG A 25 4.83 13.47 7.17
N ARG A 26 4.68 12.87 8.35
CA ARG A 26 5.81 12.22 9.04
C ARG A 26 6.31 10.99 8.31
N ALA A 27 5.40 10.15 7.80
CA ALA A 27 5.79 8.95 7.06
C ALA A 27 6.48 9.29 5.73
N LEU A 28 6.00 10.31 5.00
CA LEU A 28 6.68 10.80 3.79
C LEU A 28 8.02 11.48 4.10
N GLY A 29 8.07 12.29 5.16
CA GLY A 29 9.31 12.92 5.61
C GLY A 29 10.35 11.88 6.03
N TRP A 30 9.92 10.77 6.63
CA TRP A 30 10.76 9.63 6.92
C TRP A 30 11.33 9.00 5.64
N ALA A 31 10.47 8.67 4.66
CA ALA A 31 10.92 8.06 3.41
C ALA A 31 11.91 8.97 2.65
N ASP A 32 11.67 10.28 2.68
CA ASP A 32 12.55 11.28 2.09
C ASP A 32 13.93 11.36 2.77
N ALA A 33 13.95 11.32 4.11
CA ALA A 33 15.19 11.30 4.87
C ALA A 33 15.99 10.00 4.70
N HIS A 34 15.33 8.88 4.38
CA HIS A 34 15.93 7.55 4.27
C HIS A 34 16.13 7.07 2.83
N ARG A 35 16.20 7.99 1.85
CA ARG A 35 16.51 7.67 0.43
C ARG A 35 17.73 6.75 0.27
N ALA A 36 18.73 6.87 1.15
CA ALA A 36 19.92 6.02 1.14
C ALA A 36 19.59 4.51 1.26
N GLY A 37 18.55 4.14 1.99
CA GLY A 37 18.09 2.74 2.11
C GLY A 37 17.46 2.19 0.83
N PHE A 38 17.09 3.06 -0.11
CA PHE A 38 16.51 2.70 -1.40
C PHE A 38 17.52 2.75 -2.56
N VAL A 39 18.75 3.19 -2.32
CA VAL A 39 19.80 3.23 -3.35
C VAL A 39 20.15 1.81 -3.77
N LEU A 40 20.15 1.56 -5.08
CA LEU A 40 20.55 0.25 -5.61
C LEU A 40 22.07 0.10 -5.51
N PRO A 41 22.58 -1.08 -5.14
CA PRO A 41 24.02 -1.31 -5.11
C PRO A 41 24.60 -1.36 -6.53
N GLU A 42 25.91 -1.11 -6.66
CA GLU A 42 26.59 -1.10 -7.98
C GLU A 42 26.50 -2.46 -8.69
N ASP A 43 26.42 -3.55 -7.93
CA ASP A 43 26.36 -4.92 -8.42
C ASP A 43 24.92 -5.45 -8.55
N VAL A 44 23.90 -4.58 -8.62
CA VAL A 44 22.47 -4.98 -8.64
C VAL A 44 22.09 -5.94 -9.78
N LEU A 45 22.88 -6.00 -10.85
CA LEU A 45 22.68 -6.91 -11.99
C LEU A 45 23.34 -8.29 -11.80
N GLU A 46 24.17 -8.44 -10.77
CA GLU A 46 24.85 -9.70 -10.51
C GLU A 46 23.86 -10.74 -9.93
N PRO A 47 23.98 -12.03 -10.30
CA PRO A 47 23.02 -13.07 -9.92
C PRO A 47 22.83 -13.29 -8.42
N HIS A 48 23.78 -12.86 -7.57
CA HIS A 48 23.70 -12.99 -6.11
C HIS A 48 22.93 -11.85 -5.44
N THR A 49 22.51 -10.84 -6.18
CA THR A 49 21.78 -9.70 -5.61
C THR A 49 20.42 -10.16 -5.07
N GLU A 50 20.18 -9.85 -3.80
CA GLU A 50 18.90 -10.14 -3.16
C GLU A 50 17.84 -9.12 -3.62
N VAL A 51 17.03 -9.48 -4.62
CA VAL A 51 15.93 -8.66 -5.18
C VAL A 51 15.02 -8.11 -4.07
N ASN A 52 14.69 -8.93 -3.07
CA ASN A 52 13.80 -8.55 -1.97
C ASN A 52 14.40 -7.49 -1.02
N ARG A 53 15.73 -7.33 -1.00
CA ARG A 53 16.42 -6.34 -0.15
C ARG A 53 16.85 -5.09 -0.91
N THR A 54 16.71 -5.09 -2.23
CA THR A 54 17.25 -4.04 -3.12
C THR A 54 16.16 -3.47 -4.03
N LEU A 55 15.79 -4.21 -5.08
CA LEU A 55 14.83 -3.79 -6.09
C LEU A 55 13.40 -3.70 -5.59
N LYS A 56 12.98 -4.62 -4.70
CA LYS A 56 11.63 -4.64 -4.13
C LYS A 56 11.31 -3.34 -3.36
N PRO A 57 12.14 -2.89 -2.39
CA PRO A 57 11.92 -1.60 -1.73
C PRO A 57 11.76 -0.42 -2.68
N LEU A 58 12.55 -0.38 -3.75
CA LEU A 58 12.49 0.68 -4.75
C LEU A 58 11.19 0.65 -5.57
N GLY A 59 10.76 -0.54 -5.98
CA GLY A 59 9.49 -0.73 -6.69
C GLY A 59 8.28 -0.35 -5.83
N GLU A 60 8.30 -0.70 -4.55
CA GLU A 60 7.26 -0.33 -3.58
C GLU A 60 7.24 1.18 -3.33
N LEU A 61 8.41 1.82 -3.19
CA LEU A 61 8.52 3.28 -3.10
C LEU A 61 7.84 3.95 -4.31
N ALA A 62 8.17 3.51 -5.53
CA ALA A 62 7.60 4.04 -6.76
C ALA A 62 6.07 3.81 -6.83
N GLN A 63 5.62 2.60 -6.52
CA GLN A 63 4.20 2.23 -6.58
C GLN A 63 3.34 3.01 -5.59
N LEU A 64 3.77 3.09 -4.33
CA LEU A 64 3.00 3.74 -3.27
C LEU A 64 3.04 5.26 -3.43
N CYS A 65 4.19 5.85 -3.73
CA CYS A 65 4.30 7.30 -3.98
C CYS A 65 3.48 7.72 -5.21
N SER A 66 3.42 6.90 -6.26
CA SER A 66 2.57 7.19 -7.44
C SER A 66 1.10 7.33 -7.06
N THR A 67 0.60 6.51 -6.13
CA THR A 67 -0.78 6.63 -5.67
C THR A 67 -0.99 7.77 -4.69
N ILE A 68 -0.01 8.05 -3.82
CA ILE A 68 -0.02 9.21 -2.91
C ILE A 68 -0.08 10.50 -3.71
N SER A 69 0.74 10.64 -4.76
CA SER A 69 0.73 11.79 -5.65
C SER A 69 -0.65 12.02 -6.29
N ARG A 70 -1.29 10.97 -6.79
CA ARG A 70 -2.67 11.02 -7.33
C ARG A 70 -3.76 11.27 -6.27
N SER A 71 -3.43 11.12 -5.00
CA SER A 71 -4.37 11.25 -3.88
C SER A 71 -4.19 12.52 -3.07
N THR A 72 -3.16 13.31 -3.40
CA THR A 72 -2.82 14.58 -2.76
C THR A 72 -3.00 15.72 -3.75
N ALA A 73 -3.28 16.92 -3.25
CA ALA A 73 -3.47 18.08 -4.11
C ALA A 73 -2.10 18.62 -4.60
N PRO A 74 -1.95 19.05 -5.88
CA PRO A 74 -0.65 19.38 -6.46
C PRO A 74 0.18 20.46 -5.75
N HIS A 75 -0.46 21.28 -4.91
CA HIS A 75 0.17 22.39 -4.20
C HIS A 75 0.62 22.02 -2.78
N THR A 76 0.38 20.79 -2.33
CA THR A 76 0.74 20.39 -0.96
C THR A 76 2.18 19.86 -0.92
N PRO A 77 2.90 20.05 0.19
CA PRO A 77 4.23 19.47 0.38
C PRO A 77 4.23 17.95 0.19
N GLU A 78 3.18 17.27 0.65
CA GLU A 78 3.04 15.81 0.54
C GLU A 78 3.01 15.34 -0.93
N HIS A 79 2.38 16.11 -1.83
CA HIS A 79 2.39 15.83 -3.26
C HIS A 79 3.78 16.01 -3.86
N ALA A 80 4.47 17.10 -3.52
CA ALA A 80 5.83 17.38 -3.99
C ALA A 80 6.81 16.30 -3.54
N THR A 81 6.82 15.94 -2.25
CA THR A 81 7.70 14.90 -1.70
C THR A 81 7.46 13.54 -2.37
N ALA A 82 6.20 13.15 -2.59
CA ALA A 82 5.90 11.89 -3.29
C ALA A 82 6.45 11.89 -4.72
N ASN A 83 6.33 12.99 -5.46
CA ASN A 83 6.87 13.11 -6.82
C ASN A 83 8.41 13.08 -6.84
N ASP A 84 9.05 13.73 -5.87
CA ASP A 84 10.51 13.73 -5.76
C ASP A 84 11.06 12.32 -5.45
N LEU A 85 10.32 11.53 -4.64
CA LEU A 85 10.67 10.13 -4.35
C LEU A 85 10.49 9.22 -5.57
N ILE A 86 9.45 9.41 -6.38
CA ILE A 86 9.27 8.68 -7.65
C ILE A 86 10.40 9.03 -8.62
N THR A 87 10.74 10.31 -8.74
CA THR A 87 11.82 10.78 -9.62
C THR A 87 13.16 10.18 -9.18
N PHE A 88 13.45 10.20 -7.89
CA PHE A 88 14.62 9.53 -7.32
C PHE A 88 14.64 8.04 -7.68
N ALA A 89 13.52 7.33 -7.51
CA ALA A 89 13.44 5.90 -7.83
C ALA A 89 13.64 5.62 -9.33
N TRP A 90 13.16 6.52 -10.19
CA TRP A 90 13.34 6.44 -11.63
C TRP A 90 14.80 6.64 -12.06
N ASP A 91 15.51 7.55 -11.40
CA ASP A 91 16.93 7.78 -11.61
C ASP A 91 17.76 6.55 -11.18
N GLN A 92 17.40 5.90 -10.05
CA GLN A 92 18.06 4.66 -9.60
C GLN A 92 17.98 3.53 -10.65
N VAL A 93 16.84 3.41 -11.36
CA VAL A 93 16.70 2.45 -12.46
C VAL A 93 17.21 2.97 -13.81
N ARG A 94 17.98 4.07 -13.81
CA ARG A 94 18.57 4.69 -15.00
C ARG A 94 17.53 4.97 -16.09
N ALA A 95 16.43 5.61 -15.70
CA ALA A 95 15.31 5.86 -16.59
C ALA A 95 14.77 4.61 -17.31
N GLY A 96 14.76 3.48 -16.59
CA GLY A 96 14.25 2.19 -17.07
C GLY A 96 15.28 1.31 -17.79
N ASP A 97 16.48 1.83 -18.11
CA ASP A 97 17.51 1.04 -18.78
C ASP A 97 18.00 -0.13 -17.92
N LEU A 98 18.06 0.04 -16.60
CA LEU A 98 18.38 -1.05 -15.67
C LEU A 98 17.34 -2.18 -15.73
N LEU A 99 16.05 -1.83 -15.72
CA LEU A 99 14.95 -2.81 -15.76
C LEU A 99 14.92 -3.53 -17.12
N LEU A 100 15.31 -2.84 -18.20
CA LEU A 100 15.46 -3.44 -19.52
C LEU A 100 16.61 -4.47 -19.54
N GLU A 101 17.75 -4.16 -18.92
CA GLU A 101 18.86 -5.11 -18.80
C GLU A 101 18.45 -6.35 -17.99
N LEU A 102 17.76 -6.17 -16.86
CA LEU A 102 17.21 -7.26 -16.06
C LEU A 102 16.21 -8.10 -16.86
N LEU A 103 15.28 -7.48 -17.56
CA LEU A 103 14.29 -8.19 -18.38
C LEU A 103 14.93 -8.98 -19.54
N ARG A 104 16.07 -8.54 -20.06
CA ARG A 104 16.85 -9.29 -21.06
C ARG A 104 17.59 -10.48 -20.45
N GLY A 105 18.18 -10.30 -19.27
CA GLY A 105 18.91 -11.36 -18.57
C GLY A 105 17.98 -12.44 -18.02
N GLU A 106 16.79 -12.03 -17.58
CA GLU A 106 15.81 -12.87 -16.89
C GLU A 106 14.41 -12.74 -17.50
N PRO A 107 14.21 -13.14 -18.77
CA PRO A 107 12.91 -12.97 -19.46
C PRO A 107 11.76 -13.79 -18.85
N PHE A 108 12.06 -14.69 -17.92
CA PHE A 108 11.10 -15.48 -17.15
C PHE A 108 10.68 -14.81 -15.83
N ALA A 109 11.39 -13.77 -15.39
CA ALA A 109 11.11 -13.10 -14.13
C ALA A 109 10.06 -11.99 -14.32
N ALA A 110 9.05 -11.97 -13.45
CA ALA A 110 8.00 -10.95 -13.49
C ALA A 110 8.42 -9.63 -12.82
N TYR A 111 9.35 -9.66 -11.87
CA TYR A 111 9.66 -8.48 -11.05
C TYR A 111 10.17 -7.25 -11.83
N PRO A 112 11.01 -7.34 -12.90
CA PRO A 112 11.42 -6.15 -13.64
C PRO A 112 10.21 -5.48 -14.31
N TYR A 113 9.26 -6.30 -14.77
CA TYR A 113 8.01 -5.86 -15.38
C TYR A 113 7.09 -5.18 -14.38
N GLU A 114 6.87 -5.80 -13.22
CA GLU A 114 6.04 -5.24 -12.15
C GLU A 114 6.61 -3.91 -11.61
N ILE A 115 7.93 -3.82 -11.42
CA ILE A 115 8.61 -2.58 -11.01
C ILE A 115 8.46 -1.51 -12.09
N TYR A 116 8.71 -1.84 -13.37
CA TYR A 116 8.51 -0.90 -14.47
C TYR A 116 7.07 -0.39 -14.56
N ALA A 117 6.08 -1.25 -14.33
CA ALA A 117 4.68 -0.89 -14.39
C ALA A 117 4.27 0.18 -13.36
N ALA A 118 4.94 0.24 -12.20
CA ALA A 118 4.75 1.32 -11.23
C ALA A 118 5.11 2.68 -11.83
N PHE A 119 6.26 2.78 -12.51
CA PHE A 119 6.71 3.98 -13.21
C PHE A 119 5.83 4.32 -14.42
N ALA A 120 5.48 3.31 -15.23
CA ALA A 120 4.62 3.48 -16.39
C ALA A 120 3.23 4.01 -16.00
N GLY A 121 2.68 3.56 -14.87
CA GLY A 121 1.43 4.06 -14.29
C GLY A 121 1.51 5.51 -13.78
N PHE A 122 2.71 6.05 -13.55
CA PHE A 122 2.94 7.47 -13.29
C PHE A 122 3.20 8.28 -14.57
N GLY A 123 3.44 7.62 -15.70
CA GLY A 123 3.73 8.25 -16.99
C GLY A 123 5.22 8.32 -17.33
N LEU A 124 6.10 7.71 -16.53
CA LEU A 124 7.53 7.58 -16.84
C LEU A 124 7.72 6.35 -17.72
N ARG A 125 8.19 6.57 -18.96
CA ARG A 125 8.24 5.54 -20.01
C ARG A 125 9.66 5.34 -20.55
N ASN A 126 9.97 4.09 -20.91
CA ASN A 126 11.16 3.68 -21.66
C ASN A 126 10.72 2.83 -22.86
N GLU A 127 10.88 3.37 -24.07
CA GLU A 127 10.38 2.69 -25.28
C GLU A 127 11.10 1.35 -25.56
N CYS A 128 12.38 1.24 -25.21
CA CYS A 128 13.14 0.01 -25.39
C CYS A 128 12.61 -1.10 -24.48
N PHE A 129 12.29 -0.76 -23.22
CA PHE A 129 11.61 -1.66 -22.30
C PHE A 129 10.27 -2.11 -22.86
N GLU A 130 9.41 -1.18 -23.28
CA GLU A 130 8.05 -1.50 -23.76
C GLU A 130 8.04 -2.38 -25.01
N ARG A 131 8.98 -2.18 -25.93
CA ARG A 131 9.13 -3.06 -27.10
C ARG A 131 9.49 -4.49 -26.71
N LEU A 132 10.40 -4.66 -25.74
CA LEU A 132 10.76 -6.00 -25.26
C LEU A 132 9.61 -6.61 -24.47
N ALA A 133 9.00 -5.84 -23.56
CA ALA A 133 7.84 -6.23 -22.77
C ALA A 133 6.69 -6.73 -23.65
N GLY A 134 6.36 -6.01 -24.73
CA GLY A 134 5.33 -6.43 -25.68
C GLY A 134 5.68 -7.71 -26.45
N THR A 135 6.98 -7.96 -26.70
CA THR A 135 7.43 -9.22 -27.32
C THR A 135 7.30 -10.39 -26.34
N LEU A 136 7.72 -10.19 -25.08
CA LEU A 136 7.67 -11.21 -24.03
C LEU A 136 6.24 -11.56 -23.64
N SER A 137 5.37 -10.55 -23.47
CA SER A 137 3.98 -10.75 -23.07
C SER A 137 3.15 -11.50 -24.13
N ALA A 138 3.60 -11.51 -25.38
CA ALA A 138 2.99 -12.29 -26.47
C ALA A 138 3.44 -13.77 -26.50
N THR A 139 4.38 -14.18 -25.66
CA THR A 139 4.88 -15.56 -25.63
C THR A 139 3.96 -16.49 -24.84
N ARG A 140 4.01 -17.78 -25.18
CA ARG A 140 3.34 -18.83 -24.38
C ARG A 140 3.96 -18.98 -22.99
N GLY A 141 5.26 -18.73 -22.86
CA GLY A 141 5.95 -18.81 -21.57
C GLY A 141 5.36 -17.80 -20.58
N TRP A 142 5.15 -16.56 -21.05
CA TRP A 142 4.50 -15.52 -20.27
C TRP A 142 3.07 -15.90 -19.86
N ALA A 143 2.25 -16.32 -20.83
CA ALA A 143 0.86 -16.71 -20.60
C ALA A 143 0.67 -17.97 -19.72
N HIS A 144 1.73 -18.75 -19.48
CA HIS A 144 1.72 -19.96 -18.68
C HIS A 144 2.72 -19.91 -17.51
N THR A 145 3.07 -18.71 -17.05
CA THR A 145 3.94 -18.55 -15.88
C THR A 145 3.24 -19.11 -14.64
N GLU A 146 3.83 -20.10 -13.98
CA GLU A 146 3.24 -20.71 -12.77
C GLU A 146 3.36 -19.75 -11.58
N GLN A 147 2.23 -19.18 -11.14
CA GLN A 147 2.17 -18.24 -10.02
C GLN A 147 0.87 -18.39 -9.21
N HIS A 148 0.89 -17.91 -7.96
CA HIS A 148 -0.33 -17.76 -7.18
C HIS A 148 -1.29 -16.74 -7.84
N ALA A 149 -2.59 -16.97 -7.74
CA ALA A 149 -3.59 -16.16 -8.45
C ALA A 149 -3.54 -14.66 -8.10
N ASN A 150 -3.21 -14.29 -6.85
CA ASN A 150 -3.05 -12.89 -6.47
C ASN A 150 -1.83 -12.22 -7.15
N ARG A 151 -0.75 -12.97 -7.38
CA ARG A 151 0.44 -12.50 -8.12
C ARG A 151 0.14 -12.38 -9.62
N GLU A 152 -0.60 -13.33 -10.17
CA GLU A 152 -1.07 -13.28 -11.56
C GLU A 152 -1.96 -12.05 -11.83
N LEU A 153 -2.84 -11.67 -10.88
CA LEU A 153 -3.58 -10.39 -10.94
C LEU A 153 -2.64 -9.16 -10.96
N GLY A 154 -1.54 -9.21 -10.21
CA GLY A 154 -0.52 -8.16 -10.23
C GLY A 154 0.15 -8.02 -11.59
N LEU A 155 0.43 -9.14 -12.25
CA LEU A 155 0.96 -9.15 -13.61
C LEU A 155 -0.04 -8.58 -14.61
N ILE A 156 -1.31 -8.97 -14.53
CA ILE A 156 -2.39 -8.44 -15.38
C ILE A 156 -2.56 -6.92 -15.18
N ASN A 157 -2.50 -6.44 -13.93
CA ASN A 157 -2.53 -5.00 -13.66
C ASN A 157 -1.30 -4.30 -14.25
N SER A 158 -0.13 -4.91 -14.15
CA SER A 158 1.12 -4.39 -14.71
C SER A 158 1.04 -4.27 -16.23
N GLU A 159 0.53 -5.29 -16.92
CA GLU A 159 0.35 -5.29 -18.39
C GLU A 159 -0.47 -4.10 -18.86
N ARG A 160 -1.58 -3.81 -18.17
CA ARG A 160 -2.44 -2.66 -18.48
C ARG A 160 -1.69 -1.33 -18.34
N ARG A 161 -0.83 -1.21 -17.33
CA ARG A 161 -0.05 0.03 -17.07
C ARG A 161 1.06 0.22 -18.08
N VAL A 162 1.76 -0.85 -18.43
CA VAL A 162 2.75 -0.85 -19.50
C VAL A 162 2.09 -0.56 -20.85
N GLY A 163 0.83 -0.94 -21.03
CA GLY A 163 0.06 -0.70 -22.25
C GLY A 163 -0.01 -1.93 -23.16
N THR A 164 0.27 -3.12 -22.63
CA THR A 164 0.08 -4.39 -23.33
C THR A 164 -1.31 -4.95 -23.07
N ALA A 165 -1.79 -5.80 -23.98
CA ALA A 165 -3.01 -6.56 -23.71
C ALA A 165 -2.76 -7.55 -22.57
N PRO A 166 -3.71 -7.70 -21.62
CA PRO A 166 -3.64 -8.73 -20.61
C PRO A 166 -3.51 -10.12 -21.24
N HIS A 167 -2.64 -10.97 -20.69
CA HIS A 167 -2.46 -12.34 -21.21
C HIS A 167 -3.64 -13.27 -20.88
N THR A 168 -4.45 -12.93 -19.87
CA THR A 168 -5.62 -13.70 -19.44
C THR A 168 -6.71 -12.79 -18.88
N ASP A 169 -7.91 -13.36 -18.66
CA ASP A 169 -9.02 -12.64 -18.03
C ASP A 169 -8.81 -12.47 -16.53
N ALA A 170 -8.97 -11.25 -16.03
CA ALA A 170 -8.76 -10.96 -14.61
C ALA A 170 -9.86 -11.51 -13.71
N GLY A 171 -11.09 -11.69 -14.22
CA GLY A 171 -12.20 -12.25 -13.46
C GLY A 171 -11.99 -13.75 -13.17
N ASP A 172 -11.53 -14.49 -14.17
CA ASP A 172 -11.19 -15.92 -14.01
C ASP A 172 -10.06 -16.13 -12.99
N VAL A 173 -9.03 -15.27 -13.03
CA VAL A 173 -7.93 -15.31 -12.05
C VAL A 173 -8.41 -14.88 -10.67
N LEU A 174 -9.25 -13.85 -10.57
CA LEU A 174 -9.84 -13.39 -9.31
C LEU A 174 -10.62 -14.51 -8.62
N ALA A 175 -11.45 -15.26 -9.35
CA ALA A 175 -12.23 -16.36 -8.81
C ALA A 175 -11.37 -17.49 -8.19
N ARG A 176 -10.09 -17.59 -8.55
CA ARG A 176 -9.11 -18.54 -7.97
C ARG A 176 -8.40 -18.02 -6.73
N THR A 177 -8.56 -16.75 -6.36
CA THR A 177 -7.96 -16.17 -5.16
C THR A 177 -8.77 -16.53 -3.91
N TRP A 178 -8.16 -16.45 -2.73
CA TRP A 178 -8.85 -16.61 -1.45
C TRP A 178 -10.00 -15.59 -1.29
N LEU A 179 -9.77 -14.34 -1.70
CA LEU A 179 -10.79 -13.28 -1.67
C LEU A 179 -11.92 -13.54 -2.67
N GLY A 180 -11.60 -13.90 -3.92
CA GLY A 180 -12.60 -14.16 -4.94
C GLY A 180 -13.43 -15.43 -4.71
N GLY A 181 -12.89 -16.38 -3.95
CA GLY A 181 -13.65 -17.52 -3.44
C GLY A 181 -14.53 -17.19 -2.23
N LEU A 182 -14.49 -15.94 -1.72
CA LEU A 182 -15.18 -15.51 -0.50
C LEU A 182 -14.96 -16.48 0.67
N SER A 183 -13.70 -16.91 0.83
CA SER A 183 -13.32 -17.93 1.82
C SER A 183 -13.76 -17.56 3.25
N GLU A 184 -13.80 -18.56 4.13
CA GLU A 184 -14.26 -18.37 5.49
C GLU A 184 -13.44 -17.30 6.24
N PRO A 185 -14.08 -16.23 6.73
CA PRO A 185 -13.37 -15.05 7.22
C PRO A 185 -12.58 -15.28 8.52
N TRP A 186 -12.91 -16.32 9.29
CA TRP A 186 -12.15 -16.75 10.47
C TRP A 186 -10.88 -17.53 10.13
N MET A 187 -10.65 -17.87 8.86
CA MET A 187 -9.40 -18.45 8.37
C MET A 187 -8.37 -17.38 7.99
N PHE A 188 -8.65 -16.11 8.30
CA PHE A 188 -7.74 -14.99 8.06
C PHE A 188 -6.44 -15.15 8.88
N GLU A 189 -5.33 -15.26 8.18
CA GLU A 189 -3.96 -15.27 8.71
C GLU A 189 -3.08 -14.26 7.97
N GLY A 190 -1.87 -13.99 8.48
CA GLY A 190 -0.96 -13.00 7.88
C GLY A 190 -0.77 -13.18 6.36
N PRO A 191 -0.36 -14.37 5.87
CA PRO A 191 -0.19 -14.60 4.43
C PRO A 191 -1.46 -14.39 3.60
N SER A 192 -2.63 -14.81 4.09
CA SER A 192 -3.90 -14.57 3.38
C SER A 192 -4.30 -13.10 3.42
N GLY A 193 -3.98 -12.39 4.50
CA GLY A 193 -4.18 -10.95 4.65
C GLY A 193 -3.42 -10.16 3.60
N TYR A 194 -2.11 -10.39 3.46
CA TYR A 194 -1.31 -9.78 2.40
C TYR A 194 -1.79 -10.18 0.99
N ALA A 195 -2.15 -11.45 0.78
CA ALA A 195 -2.67 -11.87 -0.51
C ALA A 195 -3.99 -11.16 -0.88
N LEU A 196 -4.87 -10.95 0.11
CA LEU A 196 -6.14 -10.24 -0.02
C LEU A 196 -5.93 -8.76 -0.33
N THR A 197 -5.06 -8.07 0.40
CA THR A 197 -4.80 -6.64 0.20
C THR A 197 -4.25 -6.37 -1.19
N HIS A 198 -3.26 -7.16 -1.63
CA HIS A 198 -2.74 -7.10 -3.00
C HIS A 198 -3.81 -7.40 -4.05
N THR A 199 -4.70 -8.37 -3.81
CA THR A 199 -5.82 -8.65 -4.72
C THR A 199 -6.71 -7.42 -4.90
N VAL A 200 -7.06 -6.74 -3.81
CA VAL A 200 -7.84 -5.49 -3.85
C VAL A 200 -7.07 -4.40 -4.61
N PHE A 201 -5.78 -4.22 -4.32
CA PHE A 201 -4.96 -3.21 -5.00
C PHE A 201 -4.85 -3.50 -6.50
N HIS A 202 -4.71 -4.74 -6.94
CA HIS A 202 -4.60 -5.06 -8.36
C HIS A 202 -5.92 -4.86 -9.13
N ILE A 203 -7.06 -5.24 -8.52
CA ILE A 203 -8.38 -5.06 -9.13
C ILE A 203 -8.73 -3.58 -9.27
N THR A 204 -8.52 -2.82 -8.20
CA THR A 204 -8.85 -1.38 -8.14
C THR A 204 -7.81 -0.50 -8.82
N ASP A 205 -6.79 -1.10 -9.46
CA ASP A 205 -5.66 -0.38 -10.02
C ASP A 205 -5.01 0.59 -9.03
N TRP A 206 -4.73 0.06 -7.85
CA TRP A 206 -4.22 0.77 -6.68
C TRP A 206 -5.10 1.98 -6.36
N CYS A 207 -6.39 1.72 -6.16
CA CYS A 207 -7.44 2.70 -5.87
C CYS A 207 -7.78 3.70 -7.00
N CYS A 208 -7.24 3.54 -8.21
CA CYS A 208 -7.55 4.44 -9.33
C CYS A 208 -8.91 4.14 -9.97
N VAL A 209 -9.39 2.90 -9.89
CA VAL A 209 -10.68 2.46 -10.44
C VAL A 209 -11.42 1.59 -9.42
N PRO A 210 -11.89 2.17 -8.30
CA PRO A 210 -12.63 1.45 -7.25
C PRO A 210 -13.81 0.64 -7.77
N GLU A 211 -14.48 1.13 -8.80
CA GLU A 211 -15.70 0.57 -9.39
C GLU A 211 -15.47 -0.79 -10.08
N ARG A 212 -14.21 -1.22 -10.25
CA ARG A 212 -13.88 -2.57 -10.71
C ARG A 212 -14.11 -3.64 -9.65
N MET A 213 -14.31 -3.26 -8.38
CA MET A 213 -14.57 -4.21 -7.30
C MET A 213 -15.93 -4.89 -7.49
N PRO A 214 -16.01 -6.23 -7.56
CA PRO A 214 -17.28 -6.95 -7.56
C PRO A 214 -18.09 -6.68 -6.28
N ALA A 215 -19.42 -6.57 -6.42
CA ALA A 215 -20.30 -6.17 -5.32
C ALA A 215 -20.36 -7.18 -4.16
N ASP A 216 -20.21 -8.47 -4.47
CA ASP A 216 -20.14 -9.55 -3.47
C ASP A 216 -18.84 -9.48 -2.65
N ILE A 217 -17.70 -9.21 -3.31
CA ILE A 217 -16.42 -8.98 -2.64
C ILE A 217 -16.44 -7.69 -1.81
N ASP A 218 -17.01 -6.59 -2.33
CA ASP A 218 -17.18 -5.35 -1.56
C ASP A 218 -18.02 -5.58 -0.30
N ALA A 219 -19.16 -6.26 -0.42
CA ALA A 219 -20.01 -6.60 0.73
C ALA A 219 -19.28 -7.48 1.75
N TYR A 220 -18.50 -8.47 1.29
CA TYR A 220 -17.70 -9.33 2.14
C TYR A 220 -16.61 -8.54 2.89
N LEU A 221 -15.84 -7.70 2.20
CA LEU A 221 -14.81 -6.86 2.81
C LEU A 221 -15.41 -5.89 3.83
N ARG A 222 -16.56 -5.26 3.53
CA ARG A 222 -17.24 -4.36 4.48
C ARG A 222 -17.67 -5.06 5.76
N ALA A 223 -18.06 -6.33 5.69
CA ALA A 223 -18.45 -7.10 6.86
C ALA A 223 -17.25 -7.49 7.73
N TRP A 224 -16.08 -7.75 7.13
CA TRP A 224 -14.97 -8.41 7.83
C TRP A 224 -13.71 -7.56 8.04
N LEU A 225 -13.56 -6.44 7.34
CA LEU A 225 -12.47 -5.50 7.59
C LEU A 225 -12.42 -5.02 9.06
N PRO A 226 -13.54 -4.65 9.72
CA PRO A 226 -13.46 -4.21 11.11
C PRO A 226 -12.84 -5.23 12.07
N PRO A 227 -13.34 -6.48 12.19
CA PRO A 227 -12.74 -7.46 13.10
C PRO A 227 -11.31 -7.87 12.71
N TRP A 228 -10.94 -7.85 11.42
CA TRP A 228 -9.55 -8.13 11.02
C TRP A 228 -8.60 -7.00 11.41
N ILE A 229 -9.02 -5.74 11.25
CA ILE A 229 -8.24 -4.58 11.70
C ILE A 229 -8.08 -4.60 13.21
N ASP A 230 -9.15 -4.88 13.96
CA ASP A 230 -9.10 -5.02 15.42
C ASP A 230 -8.08 -6.10 15.82
N GLY A 231 -8.14 -7.30 15.22
CA GLY A 231 -7.18 -8.36 15.48
C GLY A 231 -5.73 -8.00 15.12
N CYS A 232 -5.51 -7.26 14.03
CA CYS A 232 -4.18 -6.76 13.66
C CYS A 232 -3.67 -5.73 14.68
N LEU A 233 -4.52 -4.83 15.17
CA LEU A 233 -4.17 -3.86 16.19
C LEU A 233 -3.82 -4.54 17.53
N GLU A 234 -4.64 -5.50 17.97
CA GLU A 234 -4.41 -6.27 19.20
C GLU A 234 -3.08 -7.04 19.15
N SER A 235 -2.78 -7.63 18.01
CA SER A 235 -1.54 -8.39 17.77
C SER A 235 -0.35 -7.51 17.32
N ARG A 236 -0.56 -6.20 17.19
CA ARG A 236 0.45 -5.22 16.76
C ARG A 236 1.07 -5.54 15.41
N GLN A 237 0.24 -5.96 14.45
CA GLN A 237 0.59 -6.19 13.05
C GLN A 237 0.39 -4.88 12.28
N TRP A 238 1.25 -3.89 12.51
CA TRP A 238 1.07 -2.51 12.04
C TRP A 238 1.12 -2.38 10.52
N ASP A 239 1.98 -3.16 9.86
CA ASP A 239 2.06 -3.22 8.41
C ASP A 239 0.71 -3.64 7.81
N LEU A 240 0.21 -4.79 8.23
CA LEU A 240 -1.06 -5.34 7.78
C LEU A 240 -2.25 -4.45 8.19
N THR A 241 -2.21 -3.80 9.37
CA THR A 241 -3.20 -2.78 9.74
C THR A 241 -3.23 -1.66 8.71
N GLY A 242 -2.07 -1.12 8.32
CA GLY A 242 -1.97 -0.08 7.30
C GLY A 242 -2.52 -0.54 5.95
N GLU A 243 -2.21 -1.77 5.53
CA GLU A 243 -2.74 -2.34 4.30
C GLU A 243 -4.26 -2.51 4.32
N LEU A 244 -4.84 -3.00 5.41
CA LEU A 244 -6.29 -3.15 5.55
C LEU A 244 -7.01 -1.79 5.60
N LEU A 245 -6.40 -0.76 6.18
CA LEU A 245 -6.92 0.61 6.12
C LEU A 245 -6.89 1.16 4.69
N ALA A 246 -5.82 0.88 3.92
CA ALA A 246 -5.79 1.21 2.50
C ALA A 246 -6.86 0.44 1.71
N VAL A 247 -7.10 -0.84 2.02
CA VAL A 247 -8.21 -1.61 1.43
C VAL A 247 -9.55 -0.95 1.71
N ALA A 248 -9.82 -0.52 2.95
CA ALA A 248 -11.06 0.19 3.29
C ALA A 248 -11.26 1.44 2.42
N ALA A 249 -10.19 2.20 2.14
CA ALA A 249 -10.24 3.37 1.28
C ALA A 249 -10.27 3.05 -0.23
N ALA A 250 -9.87 1.83 -0.63
CA ALA A 250 -9.87 1.36 -2.02
C ALA A 250 -11.28 0.96 -2.51
N LEU A 251 -12.19 0.63 -1.60
CA LEU A 251 -13.55 0.19 -1.93
C LEU A 251 -14.40 1.29 -2.59
N PRO A 252 -15.45 0.93 -3.35
CA PRO A 252 -16.41 1.88 -3.89
C PRO A 252 -17.12 2.68 -2.78
N GLY A 253 -17.18 4.01 -2.86
CA GLY A 253 -17.83 4.83 -1.84
C GLY A 253 -16.97 5.08 -0.58
N PRO A 254 -17.54 5.72 0.46
CA PRO A 254 -16.77 6.08 1.65
C PRO A 254 -16.46 4.84 2.53
N PRO A 255 -15.27 4.79 3.16
CA PRO A 255 -14.99 3.84 4.24
C PRO A 255 -15.86 4.15 5.48
N PRO A 256 -16.20 3.15 6.31
CA PRO A 256 -16.88 3.39 7.58
C PRO A 256 -16.05 4.32 8.48
N THR A 257 -16.65 5.44 8.92
CA THR A 257 -15.92 6.48 9.68
C THR A 257 -15.55 6.01 11.08
N ASP A 258 -16.39 5.19 11.70
CA ASP A 258 -16.16 4.56 13.00
C ASP A 258 -14.93 3.62 12.98
N LEU A 259 -14.78 2.83 11.92
CA LEU A 259 -13.59 2.01 11.68
C LEU A 259 -12.33 2.87 11.63
N LEU A 260 -12.37 3.96 10.86
CA LEU A 260 -11.23 4.87 10.73
C LEU A 260 -10.91 5.58 12.05
N ASP A 261 -11.92 6.07 12.76
CA ASP A 261 -11.77 6.78 14.02
C ASP A 261 -11.23 5.88 15.15
N ALA A 262 -11.47 4.56 15.08
CA ALA A 262 -10.88 3.60 15.99
C ALA A 262 -9.41 3.28 15.66
N ALA A 263 -9.11 3.04 14.38
CA ALA A 263 -7.81 2.49 13.97
C ALA A 263 -6.70 3.55 13.80
N TRP A 264 -7.00 4.72 13.22
CA TRP A 264 -5.99 5.73 12.92
C TRP A 264 -5.28 6.29 14.15
N PRO A 265 -5.97 6.58 15.29
CA PRO A 265 -5.28 7.00 16.51
C PRO A 265 -4.28 5.95 17.03
N ALA A 266 -4.60 4.66 16.93
CA ALA A 266 -3.69 3.59 17.35
C ALA A 266 -2.44 3.54 16.47
N LEU A 267 -2.60 3.61 15.14
CA LEU A 267 -1.47 3.64 14.20
C LEU A 267 -0.63 4.93 14.37
N ALA A 268 -1.27 6.06 14.65
CA ALA A 268 -0.58 7.32 14.93
C ALA A 268 0.28 7.25 16.21
N ILE A 269 -0.15 6.50 17.23
CA ILE A 269 0.63 6.22 18.44
C ILE A 269 1.81 5.28 18.12
N ALA A 270 1.63 4.36 17.17
CA ALA A 270 2.69 3.43 16.76
C ALA A 270 3.79 4.09 15.92
N GLN A 271 3.49 5.21 15.26
CA GLN A 271 4.47 5.98 14.51
C GLN A 271 5.48 6.67 15.45
N ALA A 272 6.76 6.34 15.27
CA ALA A 272 7.86 6.96 15.99
C ALA A 272 7.97 8.46 15.66
N PRO A 273 8.62 9.29 16.51
CA PRO A 273 8.83 10.70 16.22
C PRO A 273 9.58 10.98 14.90
N SER A 274 10.43 10.04 14.44
CA SER A 274 11.10 10.12 13.13
C SER A 274 10.15 9.92 11.94
N GLY A 275 8.95 9.36 12.18
CA GLY A 275 7.97 8.99 11.17
C GLY A 275 7.93 7.51 10.83
N ALA A 276 8.92 6.73 11.29
CA ALA A 276 8.97 5.29 11.11
C ALA A 276 7.81 4.57 11.81
N VAL A 277 7.27 3.54 11.16
CA VAL A 277 6.30 2.60 11.73
C VAL A 277 6.94 1.20 11.67
N PRO A 278 7.06 0.45 12.77
CA PRO A 278 7.59 -0.91 12.71
C PRO A 278 6.61 -1.83 11.98
N GLU A 279 7.08 -2.89 11.33
CA GLU A 279 6.17 -3.84 10.68
C GLU A 279 5.26 -4.56 11.69
N THR A 280 5.87 -5.05 12.79
CA THR A 280 5.18 -5.78 13.85
C THR A 280 5.75 -5.48 15.22
N GLY A 281 5.00 -5.82 16.27
CA GLY A 281 5.51 -5.89 17.64
C GLY A 281 5.43 -4.57 18.41
N PRO A 282 6.20 -4.42 19.50
CA PRO A 282 6.11 -3.26 20.37
C PRO A 282 6.58 -1.98 19.66
N THR A 283 5.95 -0.87 20.02
CA THR A 283 6.39 0.46 19.61
C THR A 283 7.62 0.86 20.42
N ALA A 284 8.50 1.65 19.82
CA ALA A 284 9.75 2.06 20.45
C ALA A 284 9.44 2.89 21.68
N SER A 285 10.06 2.55 22.81
CA SER A 285 9.93 3.33 24.01
C SER A 285 10.58 4.71 23.85
N PRO A 286 10.15 5.72 24.63
CA PRO A 286 10.81 7.03 24.64
C PRO A 286 12.31 6.95 24.96
N ALA A 287 12.73 5.96 25.76
CA ALA A 287 14.13 5.73 26.10
C ALA A 287 14.95 5.19 24.91
N GLU A 288 14.41 4.23 24.16
CA GLU A 288 15.03 3.71 22.94
C GLU A 288 15.14 4.79 21.86
N THR A 289 14.10 5.61 21.72
CA THR A 289 14.10 6.76 20.80
C THR A 289 15.16 7.80 21.19
N ALA A 290 15.28 8.11 22.49
CA ALA A 290 16.29 9.05 22.99
C ALA A 290 17.72 8.49 22.86
N GLN A 291 17.89 7.17 22.96
CA GLN A 291 19.17 6.51 22.81
C GLN A 291 19.62 6.46 21.35
N ALA A 292 18.71 6.20 20.40
CA ALA A 292 18.98 6.34 18.97
C ALA A 292 19.43 7.77 18.63
N ALA A 293 18.69 8.78 19.09
CA ALA A 293 19.00 10.20 18.86
C ALA A 293 20.32 10.69 19.51
N SER A 294 20.79 10.05 20.59
CA SER A 294 22.01 10.45 21.31
C SER A 294 23.26 9.64 20.94
N SER A 295 23.11 8.55 20.19
CA SER A 295 24.21 7.66 19.82
C SER A 295 25.19 8.24 18.80
N GLY A 296 24.87 9.39 18.17
CA GLY A 296 25.72 10.03 17.16
C GLY A 296 25.97 9.17 15.90
N GLY A 297 25.30 8.01 15.80
CA GLY A 297 25.23 7.21 14.59
C GLY A 297 24.37 7.91 13.55
N ALA A 298 24.62 7.62 12.27
CA ALA A 298 23.93 8.24 11.15
C ALA A 298 22.41 7.91 11.08
N ASP A 299 21.93 6.95 11.87
CA ASP A 299 20.55 6.48 11.80
C ASP A 299 19.78 6.84 13.09
N PRO A 300 18.89 7.85 13.05
CA PRO A 300 18.12 8.30 14.21
C PRO A 300 16.92 7.37 14.51
N ASP A 301 16.70 6.33 13.71
CA ASP A 301 15.54 5.47 13.85
C ASP A 301 15.69 4.39 14.93
N PRO A 302 14.58 4.07 15.64
CA PRO A 302 14.57 2.97 16.59
C PRO A 302 14.46 1.58 15.92
N TYR A 303 14.34 1.52 14.59
CA TYR A 303 14.13 0.28 13.84
C TYR A 303 15.10 0.17 12.65
N PRO A 304 15.61 -1.03 12.34
CA PRO A 304 16.34 -1.24 11.09
C PRO A 304 15.45 -0.93 9.87
N PHE A 305 16.02 -0.29 8.83
CA PHE A 305 15.31 0.09 7.60
C PHE A 305 14.37 -1.02 7.07
N LEU A 306 14.89 -2.24 6.89
CA LEU A 306 14.12 -3.37 6.34
C LEU A 306 12.98 -3.88 7.25
N ALA A 307 12.91 -3.43 8.49
CA ALA A 307 11.86 -3.80 9.45
C ALA A 307 10.82 -2.69 9.65
N CYS A 308 10.95 -1.57 8.93
CA CYS A 308 10.03 -0.43 9.05
C CYS A 308 9.72 0.29 7.74
N TYR A 309 10.51 0.14 6.67
CA TYR A 309 10.29 0.93 5.45
C TYR A 309 8.92 0.63 4.82
N HIS A 310 8.54 -0.65 4.72
CA HIS A 310 7.31 -1.05 4.05
C HIS A 310 6.10 -0.52 4.82
N SER A 311 6.01 -0.80 6.12
CA SER A 311 4.94 -0.31 7.00
C SER A 311 4.87 1.22 7.05
N THR A 312 6.01 1.91 6.95
CA THR A 312 6.03 3.38 6.89
C THR A 312 5.45 3.89 5.57
N LEU A 313 5.84 3.30 4.44
CA LEU A 313 5.30 3.66 3.13
C LEU A 313 3.80 3.31 3.01
N VAL A 314 3.40 2.13 3.49
CA VAL A 314 1.99 1.70 3.57
C VAL A 314 1.18 2.65 4.43
N THR A 315 1.73 3.11 5.56
CA THR A 315 1.07 4.11 6.42
C THR A 315 0.85 5.43 5.68
N ALA A 316 1.85 5.94 4.96
CA ALA A 316 1.69 7.14 4.13
C ALA A 316 0.62 6.94 3.04
N PHE A 317 0.67 5.79 2.36
CA PHE A 317 -0.27 5.40 1.31
C PHE A 317 -1.71 5.35 1.82
N ALA A 318 -1.96 4.60 2.90
CA ALA A 318 -3.27 4.47 3.53
C ALA A 318 -3.78 5.82 4.04
N ALA A 319 -2.91 6.68 4.58
CA ALA A 319 -3.28 7.99 5.09
C ALA A 319 -3.71 8.94 3.97
N ALA A 320 -2.96 8.98 2.87
CA ALA A 320 -3.31 9.79 1.70
C ALA A 320 -4.67 9.37 1.10
N LEU A 321 -4.92 8.06 0.97
CA LEU A 321 -6.18 7.53 0.49
C LEU A 321 -7.35 7.87 1.42
N SER A 322 -7.17 7.66 2.72
CA SER A 322 -8.19 7.95 3.74
C SER A 322 -8.55 9.43 3.76
N LEU A 323 -7.55 10.33 3.71
CA LEU A 323 -7.76 11.78 3.62
C LEU A 323 -8.55 12.16 2.36
N LYS A 324 -8.17 11.63 1.20
CA LYS A 324 -8.89 11.87 -0.05
C LYS A 324 -10.36 11.46 0.06
N ARG A 325 -10.64 10.28 0.62
CA ARG A 325 -12.01 9.77 0.77
C ARG A 325 -12.84 10.63 1.73
N LEU A 326 -12.32 10.95 2.90
CA LEU A 326 -13.02 11.75 3.91
C LEU A 326 -13.28 13.19 3.46
N THR A 327 -12.39 13.76 2.63
CA THR A 327 -12.56 15.12 2.09
C THR A 327 -13.46 15.17 0.84
N THR A 328 -13.51 14.10 0.04
CA THR A 328 -14.39 14.00 -1.14
C THR A 328 -15.82 13.62 -0.76
N HIS A 329 -15.98 12.85 0.32
CA HIS A 329 -17.28 12.46 0.88
C HIS A 329 -17.37 12.94 2.34
N PRO A 330 -17.46 14.26 2.58
CA PRO A 330 -17.75 14.75 3.91
C PRO A 330 -19.07 14.13 4.37
N ALA A 331 -19.10 13.60 5.59
CA ALA A 331 -20.29 12.93 6.12
C ALA A 331 -21.53 13.82 5.93
N GLU A 332 -22.50 13.36 5.14
CA GLU A 332 -23.85 13.93 5.15
C GLU A 332 -24.48 13.62 6.51
N THR A 333 -24.20 14.45 7.52
CA THR A 333 -24.92 14.44 8.80
C THR A 333 -24.68 15.75 9.57
N ALA A 334 -25.40 16.80 9.17
CA ALA A 334 -25.72 17.95 10.03
C ALA A 334 -27.13 18.52 9.75
N ALA A 335 -28.02 17.75 9.12
CA ALA A 335 -29.39 18.19 8.82
C ALA A 335 -30.40 17.05 9.05
N ALA A 336 -30.48 16.55 10.28
CA ALA A 336 -31.61 15.74 10.73
C ALA A 336 -31.92 15.93 12.23
N ASP A 337 -31.62 17.10 12.79
CA ASP A 337 -31.96 17.40 14.19
C ASP A 337 -32.46 18.85 14.37
N THR A 338 -33.47 19.22 13.59
CA THR A 338 -34.41 20.29 13.94
C THR A 338 -35.77 20.02 13.29
N GLY A 339 -36.64 19.32 14.02
CA GLY A 339 -38.06 19.13 13.70
C GLY A 339 -38.52 17.76 14.19
N ALA A 340 -39.37 17.60 15.20
CA ALA A 340 -40.47 18.45 15.61
C ALA A 340 -40.77 18.27 17.10
N ALA A 341 -40.95 19.40 17.79
CA ALA A 341 -41.87 19.48 18.90
C ALA A 341 -43.21 19.98 18.32
N VAL A 342 -44.25 19.16 18.46
CA VAL A 342 -45.67 19.56 18.47
C VAL A 342 -46.27 18.99 19.72
#